data_AF-A0A5C8TVC6-F1
#
_entry.id   AF-A0A5C8TVC6-F1
#
_cell.length_a   1.000
_cell.length_b   1.000
_cell.length_c   1.000
_cell.angle_alpha   90.00
_cell.angle_beta   90.00
_cell.angle_gamma   90.00
#
_symmetry.space_group_name_H-M   'P 1'
#
loop_
_entity.id
_entity.type
_entity.pdbx_description
1 polymer ?
#
loop_
_entity_poly.entity_id
_entity_poly.type
_entity_poly.pdbx_seq_one_letter_code
_entity_poly.pdbx_strand_id
1 'polypeptide(L)'
;MALAALTEDSGHADKEPGAFRTITEVAESLDVPQHVLRFWETRFGQIRPVKRAGGRRYYRPGDVALVAGIRHLLHVQRYTIEGAQRVLKENGVRFVQAVGRGEAVAAAPAVQEASLATAPADADNIGRTLDGDTIDRDALAGALQELYACRDALAAFRAPPEA
;
A
#
# COMPACT_ATOMS: atom_id res chain seq x y z
N MET A 1 22.85 21.81 -1.53
CA MET A 1 23.23 20.83 -2.57
C MET A 1 23.74 19.58 -1.90
N ALA A 2 23.09 18.45 -2.19
CA ALA A 2 23.59 17.06 -2.17
C ALA A 2 22.45 16.14 -1.70
N LEU A 3 21.53 15.89 -2.63
CA LEU A 3 20.53 14.83 -2.57
C LEU A 3 21.28 13.49 -2.69
N ALA A 4 21.35 12.71 -1.61
CA ALA A 4 21.98 11.39 -1.65
C ALA A 4 21.01 10.37 -2.29
N ALA A 5 21.35 10.04 -3.53
CA ALA A 5 21.05 8.84 -4.31
C ALA A 5 20.65 7.60 -3.47
N LEU A 6 19.47 7.04 -3.75
CA LEU A 6 19.25 5.85 -4.59
C LEU A 6 19.20 4.56 -3.77
N THR A 7 17.96 4.16 -3.50
CA THR A 7 17.53 2.79 -3.22
C THR A 7 18.13 1.81 -4.22
N GLU A 8 19.13 1.05 -3.79
CA GLU A 8 19.64 -0.12 -4.49
C GLU A 8 19.60 -1.33 -3.54
N ASP A 9 18.54 -2.12 -3.63
CA ASP A 9 18.61 -3.58 -3.55
C ASP A 9 17.45 -4.17 -4.36
N SER A 10 17.56 -4.11 -5.69
CA SER A 10 16.66 -4.81 -6.60
C SER A 10 17.15 -6.25 -6.79
N GLY A 11 17.14 -7.03 -5.72
CA GLY A 11 17.56 -8.42 -5.71
C GLY A 11 16.41 -9.43 -5.66
N HIS A 12 15.39 -9.34 -6.54
CA HIS A 12 14.34 -10.40 -6.54
C HIS A 12 13.55 -10.71 -7.81
N ALA A 13 13.97 -10.29 -9.00
CA ALA A 13 13.16 -10.42 -10.22
C ALA A 13 13.51 -11.60 -11.16
N ASP A 14 14.25 -12.61 -10.71
CA ASP A 14 14.66 -13.75 -11.57
C ASP A 14 14.23 -15.12 -10.99
N LYS A 15 12.94 -15.26 -10.68
CA LYS A 15 12.33 -16.56 -10.33
C LYS A 15 11.22 -16.87 -11.31
N GLU A 16 11.22 -18.11 -11.81
CA GLU A 16 10.26 -18.56 -12.81
C GLU A 16 8.80 -18.20 -12.42
N PRO A 17 7.98 -17.77 -13.39
CA PRO A 17 6.61 -17.30 -13.15
C PRO A 17 5.68 -18.37 -12.54
N GLY A 18 6.12 -19.64 -12.49
CA GLY A 18 5.40 -20.76 -11.88
C GLY A 18 5.80 -21.11 -10.45
N ALA A 19 6.83 -20.45 -9.87
CA ALA A 19 7.39 -20.86 -8.58
C ALA A 19 6.49 -20.51 -7.38
N PHE A 20 6.42 -21.43 -6.42
CA PHE A 20 5.81 -21.16 -5.11
C PHE A 20 6.67 -20.18 -4.33
N ARG A 21 6.05 -19.13 -3.79
CA ARG A 21 6.75 -18.08 -3.03
C ARG A 21 6.39 -18.13 -1.56
N THR A 22 7.36 -17.89 -0.69
CA THR A 22 7.13 -17.75 0.75
C THR A 22 6.56 -16.38 1.07
N ILE A 23 5.92 -16.24 2.24
CA ILE A 23 5.37 -14.95 2.69
C ILE A 23 6.42 -13.83 2.75
N THR A 24 7.67 -14.15 3.10
CA THR A 24 8.78 -13.20 3.13
C THR A 24 9.10 -12.70 1.72
N GLU A 25 9.25 -13.60 0.76
CA GLU A 25 9.53 -13.23 -0.64
C GLU A 25 8.38 -12.43 -1.27
N VAL A 26 7.13 -12.77 -0.94
CA VAL A 26 5.96 -12.02 -1.43
C VAL A 26 5.93 -10.61 -0.82
N ALA A 27 6.17 -10.50 0.49
CA ALA A 27 6.24 -9.22 1.20
C ALA A 27 7.28 -8.29 0.60
N GLU A 28 8.50 -8.80 0.37
CA GLU A 28 9.60 -8.06 -0.25
C GLU A 28 9.24 -7.65 -1.69
N SER A 29 8.71 -8.57 -2.49
CA SER A 29 8.38 -8.28 -3.91
C SER A 29 7.27 -7.24 -4.11
N LEU A 30 6.34 -7.14 -3.15
CA LEU A 30 5.21 -6.22 -3.23
C LEU A 30 5.40 -4.98 -2.35
N ASP A 31 6.51 -4.89 -1.62
CA ASP A 31 6.75 -3.85 -0.62
C ASP A 31 5.55 -3.72 0.35
N VAL A 32 5.14 -4.86 0.91
CA VAL A 32 4.05 -4.95 1.90
C VAL A 32 4.55 -5.71 3.12
N PRO A 33 4.40 -5.18 4.35
CA PRO A 33 4.85 -5.89 5.54
C PRO A 33 4.21 -7.28 5.69
N GLN A 34 4.98 -8.26 6.17
CA GLN A 34 4.50 -9.64 6.33
C GLN A 34 3.25 -9.76 7.21
N HIS A 35 3.11 -8.94 8.25
CA HIS A 35 1.94 -8.94 9.12
C HIS A 35 0.68 -8.45 8.39
N VAL A 36 0.80 -7.52 7.44
CA VAL A 36 -0.31 -7.07 6.59
C VAL A 36 -0.76 -8.18 5.66
N LEU A 37 0.18 -8.94 5.08
CA LEU A 37 -0.17 -10.14 4.29
C LEU A 37 -0.92 -11.17 5.13
N ARG A 38 -0.46 -11.44 6.36
CA ARG A 38 -1.18 -12.33 7.30
C ARG A 38 -2.58 -11.81 7.61
N PHE A 39 -2.72 -10.51 7.78
CA PHE A 39 -4.03 -9.90 7.99
C PHE A 39 -4.93 -10.06 6.75
N TRP A 40 -4.40 -9.87 5.55
CA TRP A 40 -5.14 -10.09 4.30
C TRP A 40 -5.55 -11.56 4.10
N GLU A 41 -4.74 -12.54 4.52
CA GLU A 41 -5.14 -13.96 4.53
C GLU A 41 -6.46 -14.17 5.31
N THR A 42 -6.69 -13.40 6.38
CA THR A 42 -7.93 -13.50 7.19
C THR A 42 -9.12 -12.78 6.56
N ARG A 43 -8.87 -11.72 5.79
CA ARG A 43 -9.92 -10.89 5.18
C ARG A 43 -10.35 -11.40 3.81
N PHE A 44 -9.47 -12.06 3.07
CA PHE A 44 -9.73 -12.56 1.72
C PHE A 44 -9.57 -14.08 1.70
N GLY A 45 -10.67 -14.81 1.92
CA GLY A 45 -10.66 -16.29 1.94
C GLY A 45 -10.29 -16.98 0.61
N GLN A 46 -10.11 -16.18 -0.44
CA GLN A 46 -9.59 -16.61 -1.75
C GLN A 46 -8.07 -16.77 -1.72
N ILE A 47 -7.35 -16.08 -0.84
CA ILE A 47 -5.92 -16.26 -0.62
C ILE A 47 -5.72 -17.49 0.25
N ARG A 48 -5.32 -18.61 -0.35
CA ARG A 48 -5.19 -19.90 0.37
C ARG A 48 -3.75 -20.41 0.34
N PRO A 49 -2.87 -19.92 1.23
CA PRO A 49 -1.50 -20.39 1.29
C PRO A 49 -1.44 -21.89 1.60
N VAL A 50 -0.57 -22.61 0.89
CA VAL A 50 -0.33 -24.03 1.11
C VAL A 50 0.54 -24.18 2.35
N LYS A 51 0.01 -24.85 3.38
CA LYS A 51 0.76 -25.20 4.59
C LYS A 51 1.53 -26.49 4.35
N ARG A 52 2.87 -26.43 4.38
CA ARG A 52 3.74 -27.61 4.31
C ARG A 52 4.13 -28.07 5.72
N ALA A 53 4.54 -29.34 5.86
CA ALA A 53 5.17 -29.86 7.08
C ALA A 53 6.35 -28.93 7.45
N GLY A 54 6.26 -28.27 8.60
CA GLY A 54 7.20 -27.21 9.02
C GLY A 54 6.58 -25.82 9.18
N GLY A 55 5.27 -25.65 8.98
CA GLY A 55 4.55 -24.42 9.36
C GLY A 55 4.78 -23.20 8.46
N ARG A 56 5.61 -23.33 7.42
CA ARG A 56 5.84 -22.29 6.41
C ARG A 56 4.67 -22.23 5.43
N ARG A 57 4.28 -21.00 5.08
CA ARG A 57 3.21 -20.68 4.12
C ARG A 57 3.82 -20.45 2.75
N TYR A 58 3.31 -21.16 1.76
CA TYR A 58 3.67 -20.97 0.35
C TYR A 58 2.47 -20.45 -0.44
N TYR A 59 2.70 -19.38 -1.18
CA TYR A 59 1.76 -18.75 -2.09
C TYR A 59 1.96 -19.33 -3.49
N ARG A 60 0.85 -19.63 -4.17
CA ARG A 60 0.88 -20.00 -5.60
C ARG A 60 1.09 -18.73 -6.42
N PRO A 61 1.59 -18.84 -7.67
CA PRO A 61 1.66 -17.69 -8.58
C PRO A 61 0.32 -16.95 -8.73
N GLY A 62 -0.80 -17.69 -8.77
CA GLY A 62 -2.14 -17.10 -8.80
C GLY A 62 -2.52 -16.34 -7.53
N ASP A 63 -2.06 -16.80 -6.36
CA ASP A 63 -2.30 -16.08 -5.09
C ASP A 63 -1.44 -14.82 -5.02
N VAL A 64 -0.20 -14.87 -5.52
CA VAL A 64 0.68 -13.69 -5.60
C VAL A 64 0.06 -12.62 -6.51
N ALA A 65 -0.44 -13.00 -7.68
CA ALA A 65 -1.15 -12.08 -8.57
C ALA A 65 -2.42 -11.50 -7.92
N LEU A 66 -3.13 -12.31 -7.14
CA LEU A 66 -4.33 -11.86 -6.41
C LEU A 66 -3.96 -10.83 -5.33
N VAL A 67 -2.91 -11.10 -4.54
CA VAL A 67 -2.40 -10.19 -3.51
C VAL A 67 -1.92 -8.87 -4.14
N ALA A 68 -1.24 -8.93 -5.28
CA ALA A 68 -0.83 -7.75 -6.03
C ALA A 68 -2.05 -6.90 -6.47
N GLY A 69 -3.12 -7.55 -6.94
CA GLY A 69 -4.36 -6.88 -7.30
C GLY A 69 -5.06 -6.22 -6.11
N ILE A 70 -5.12 -6.92 -4.97
CA ILE A 70 -5.66 -6.38 -3.71
C ILE A 70 -4.85 -5.17 -3.25
N ARG A 71 -3.52 -5.24 -3.28
CA ARG A 71 -2.65 -4.09 -2.97
C ARG A 71 -2.97 -2.90 -3.85
N HIS A 72 -3.14 -3.14 -5.15
CA HIS A 72 -3.48 -2.08 -6.10
C HIS A 72 -4.84 -1.44 -5.77
N LEU A 73 -5.86 -2.24 -5.47
CA LEU A 73 -7.17 -1.72 -5.07
C LEU A 73 -7.08 -0.86 -3.80
N LEU A 74 -6.35 -1.32 -2.78
CA LEU A 74 -6.29 -0.63 -1.49
C LEU A 74 -5.39 0.61 -1.53
N HIS A 75 -4.19 0.52 -2.10
CA HIS A 75 -3.19 1.58 -2.00
C HIS A 75 -3.24 2.56 -3.18
N VAL A 76 -3.49 2.08 -4.39
CA VAL A 76 -3.53 2.91 -5.59
C VAL A 76 -4.93 3.47 -5.81
N GLN A 77 -5.95 2.61 -5.79
CA GLN A 77 -7.33 3.01 -6.05
C GLN A 77 -8.10 3.45 -4.79
N ARG A 78 -7.44 3.42 -3.62
CA ARG A 78 -7.98 3.89 -2.34
C ARG A 78 -9.31 3.22 -1.93
N TYR A 79 -9.51 1.96 -2.34
CA TYR A 79 -10.63 1.17 -1.85
C TYR A 79 -10.43 0.84 -0.36
N THR A 80 -11.55 0.69 0.36
CA THR A 80 -11.56 0.03 1.67
C THR A 80 -11.44 -1.49 1.51
N ILE A 81 -11.18 -2.20 2.60
CA ILE A 81 -11.15 -3.67 2.60
C ILE A 81 -12.49 -4.24 2.13
N GLU A 82 -13.60 -3.68 2.59
CA GLU A 82 -14.95 -4.07 2.17
C GLU A 82 -15.18 -3.77 0.68
N GLY A 83 -14.72 -2.61 0.20
CA GLY A 83 -14.77 -2.26 -1.22
C GLY A 83 -13.99 -3.25 -2.09
N ALA A 84 -12.79 -3.62 -1.68
CA ALA A 84 -11.98 -4.62 -2.38
C ALA A 84 -12.63 -6.01 -2.36
N GLN A 85 -13.24 -6.41 -1.24
CA GLN A 85 -14.01 -7.65 -1.14
C GLN A 85 -15.22 -7.64 -2.08
N ARG A 86 -15.93 -6.50 -2.20
CA ARG A 86 -17.04 -6.34 -3.13
C ARG A 86 -16.58 -6.50 -4.58
N VAL A 87 -15.51 -5.81 -4.97
CA VAL A 87 -14.92 -5.94 -6.32
C VAL A 87 -14.56 -7.39 -6.62
N LEU A 88 -13.99 -8.11 -5.64
CA LEU A 88 -13.63 -9.52 -5.77
C LEU A 88 -14.86 -10.43 -5.93
N LYS A 89 -15.98 -10.10 -5.29
CA LYS A 89 -17.25 -10.85 -5.39
C LYS A 89 -17.96 -10.60 -6.72
N GLU A 90 -17.95 -9.35 -7.20
CA GLU A 90 -18.65 -8.93 -8.43
C GLU A 90 -17.90 -9.33 -9.70
N ASN A 91 -16.60 -9.06 -9.76
CA ASN A 91 -15.78 -9.30 -10.97
C ASN A 91 -15.03 -10.63 -10.92
N GLY A 92 -14.99 -11.26 -9.74
CA GLY A 92 -14.33 -12.54 -9.52
C GLY A 92 -12.81 -12.44 -9.33
N VAL A 93 -12.23 -13.58 -8.93
CA VAL A 93 -10.79 -13.71 -8.61
C VAL A 93 -9.90 -13.45 -9.82
N ARG A 94 -10.31 -13.92 -11.01
CA ARG A 94 -9.53 -13.76 -12.25
C ARG A 94 -9.37 -12.30 -12.64
N PHE A 95 -10.39 -11.48 -12.43
CA PHE A 95 -10.32 -10.06 -12.68
C PHE A 95 -9.29 -9.39 -11.78
N VAL A 96 -9.37 -9.62 -10.47
CA VAL A 96 -8.42 -9.01 -9.51
C VAL A 96 -6.99 -9.51 -9.75
N GLN A 97 -6.81 -10.77 -10.17
CA GLN A 97 -5.51 -11.26 -10.60
C GLN A 97 -5.00 -10.55 -11.87
N ALA A 98 -5.88 -10.25 -12.83
CA ALA A 98 -5.52 -9.47 -14.02
C ALA A 98 -5.13 -8.03 -13.65
N VAL A 99 -5.83 -7.43 -12.69
CA VAL A 99 -5.44 -6.13 -12.10
C VAL A 99 -4.05 -6.21 -11.48
N GLY A 100 -3.76 -7.28 -10.74
CA GLY A 100 -2.43 -7.50 -10.14
C GLY A 100 -1.30 -7.73 -11.15
N ARG A 101 -1.61 -8.25 -12.35
CA ARG A 101 -0.65 -8.38 -13.46
C ARG A 101 -0.54 -7.11 -14.32
N GLY A 102 -1.38 -6.10 -14.08
CA GLY A 102 -1.43 -4.88 -14.90
C GLY A 102 -2.18 -5.05 -16.24
N GLU A 103 -2.90 -6.16 -16.42
CA GLU A 103 -3.67 -6.47 -17.64
C GLU A 103 -5.08 -5.86 -17.62
N ALA A 104 -5.55 -5.43 -16.46
CA ALA A 104 -6.85 -4.81 -16.28
C ALA A 104 -6.77 -3.64 -15.30
N VAL A 105 -7.53 -2.57 -15.57
CA VAL A 105 -7.74 -1.49 -14.62
C VAL A 105 -9.11 -1.71 -14.00
N ALA A 106 -9.18 -1.88 -12.68
CA ALA A 106 -10.47 -1.79 -12.01
C ALA A 106 -11.01 -0.37 -12.22
N ALA A 107 -12.14 -0.28 -12.93
CA ALA A 107 -12.79 1.00 -13.20
C ALA A 107 -13.04 1.69 -11.87
N ALA A 108 -12.56 2.93 -11.73
CA ALA A 108 -12.68 3.71 -10.51
C ALA A 108 -14.13 3.69 -10.03
N PRO A 109 -14.39 3.46 -8.73
CA PRO A 109 -15.75 3.49 -8.25
C PRO A 109 -16.21 4.95 -8.31
N ALA A 110 -17.42 5.17 -8.82
CA ALA A 110 -18.16 6.37 -8.47
C ALA A 110 -18.19 6.40 -6.93
N VAL A 111 -17.50 7.37 -6.35
CA VAL A 111 -17.40 7.60 -4.90
C VAL A 111 -18.80 7.53 -4.28
N GLN A 112 -19.11 6.41 -3.64
CA GLN A 112 -20.19 6.34 -2.68
C GLN A 112 -19.53 6.48 -1.32
N GLU A 113 -19.55 7.71 -0.84
CA GLU A 113 -19.36 8.09 0.56
C GLU A 113 -20.34 7.27 1.43
N ALA A 114 -19.95 6.05 1.78
CA ALA A 114 -20.72 5.24 2.70
C ALA A 114 -19.78 4.73 3.79
N SER A 115 -19.85 5.44 4.91
CA SER A 115 -19.45 5.04 6.26
C SER A 115 -17.95 4.97 6.57
N LEU A 116 -17.45 6.04 7.22
CA LEU A 116 -16.19 6.10 7.96
C LEU A 116 -16.21 5.26 9.26
N ALA A 117 -16.88 4.10 9.28
CA ALA A 117 -16.98 3.25 10.46
C ALA A 117 -16.43 1.86 10.18
N THR A 118 -15.09 1.74 10.27
CA THR A 118 -14.33 0.64 10.91
C THR A 118 -12.90 0.74 10.41
N ALA A 119 -12.12 1.63 11.02
CA ALA A 119 -10.68 1.42 11.10
C ALA A 119 -10.47 0.24 12.07
N PRO A 120 -9.74 -0.83 11.69
CA PRO A 120 -9.27 -1.77 12.69
C PRO A 120 -8.34 -1.02 13.65
N ALA A 121 -8.75 -0.96 14.92
CA ALA A 121 -8.09 -0.26 16.02
C ALA A 121 -6.75 -0.90 16.47
N ASP A 122 -6.06 -1.63 15.57
CA ASP A 122 -4.78 -2.28 15.85
C ASP A 122 -3.67 -1.74 14.91
N ALA A 123 -3.74 -0.45 14.58
CA ALA A 123 -2.64 0.30 14.00
C ALA A 123 -1.63 0.76 15.06
N ASP A 124 -1.55 0.08 16.21
CA ASP A 124 -0.74 0.48 17.36
C ASP A 124 0.73 0.01 17.28
N ASN A 125 1.27 -0.13 16.07
CA ASN A 125 2.72 -0.17 15.88
C ASN A 125 3.19 0.70 14.72
N ILE A 126 2.54 1.85 14.55
CA ILE A 126 3.11 2.98 13.82
C ILE A 126 3.89 3.79 14.87
N GLY A 127 5.20 3.52 14.98
CA GLY A 127 6.14 4.38 15.69
C GLY A 127 5.99 4.41 17.22
N ARG A 128 6.64 3.48 17.92
CA ARG A 128 6.96 3.67 19.34
C ARG A 128 8.44 3.47 19.61
N THR A 129 9.19 4.51 19.32
CA THR A 129 10.05 5.14 20.33
C THR A 129 10.34 6.56 19.86
N LEU A 130 9.31 7.40 19.94
CA LEU A 130 9.49 8.81 20.23
C LEU A 130 8.82 9.01 21.58
N ASP A 131 9.63 8.98 22.64
CA ASP A 131 9.24 9.63 23.88
C ASP A 131 9.07 11.11 23.58
N GLY A 132 7.85 11.62 23.70
CA GLY A 132 7.57 13.01 23.37
C GLY A 132 6.08 13.25 23.26
N ASP A 133 5.54 13.82 24.34
CA ASP A 133 4.36 14.67 24.46
C ASP A 133 3.45 14.82 23.23
N THR A 134 2.14 14.66 23.46
CA THR A 134 1.02 14.97 22.56
C THR A 134 1.44 15.93 21.44
N ILE A 135 1.43 15.49 20.17
CA ILE A 135 1.89 16.35 19.06
C ILE A 135 1.16 17.69 19.16
N ASP A 136 1.90 18.74 19.52
CA ASP A 136 1.34 20.04 19.83
C ASP A 136 0.77 20.63 18.54
N ARG A 137 -0.56 20.76 18.52
CA ARG A 137 -1.32 21.23 17.38
C ARG A 137 -0.87 22.64 16.97
N ASP A 138 -0.46 23.45 17.93
CA ASP A 138 -0.02 24.82 17.69
C ASP A 138 1.39 24.84 17.08
N ALA A 139 2.28 23.94 17.52
CA ALA A 139 3.60 23.76 16.91
C ALA A 139 3.49 23.32 15.43
N LEU A 140 2.59 22.39 15.13
CA LEU A 140 2.29 21.98 13.76
C LEU A 140 1.72 23.12 12.91
N ALA A 141 0.83 23.93 13.48
CA ALA A 141 0.25 25.08 12.79
C ALA A 141 1.32 26.13 12.46
N GLY A 142 2.24 26.39 13.38
CA GLY A 142 3.39 27.27 13.15
C GLY A 142 4.30 26.76 12.02
N ALA A 143 4.68 25.48 12.06
CA ALA A 143 5.49 24.87 11.01
C ALA A 143 4.83 24.95 9.62
N LEU A 144 3.50 24.79 9.54
CA LEU A 144 2.75 24.96 8.29
C LEU A 144 2.80 26.40 7.78
N GLN A 145 2.71 27.40 8.67
CA GLN A 145 2.81 28.81 8.27
C GLN A 145 4.20 29.14 7.71
N GLU A 146 5.26 28.64 8.34
CA GLU A 146 6.64 28.83 7.86
C GLU A 146 6.84 28.22 6.46
N LEU A 147 6.31 27.02 6.23
CA LEU A 147 6.38 26.37 4.93
C LEU A 147 5.62 27.14 3.84
N TYR A 148 4.46 27.72 4.17
CA TYR A 148 3.73 28.57 3.22
C TYR A 148 4.48 29.87 2.93
N ALA A 149 5.06 30.50 3.94
CA ALA A 149 5.90 31.69 3.74
C ALA A 149 7.10 31.38 2.84
N CYS A 150 7.76 30.23 3.05
CA CYS A 150 8.85 29.78 2.19
C CYS A 150 8.39 29.55 0.74
N ARG A 151 7.24 28.90 0.55
CA ARG A 151 6.65 28.68 -0.77
C ARG A 151 6.39 30.01 -1.49
N ASP A 152 5.81 30.97 -0.79
CA ASP A 152 5.44 32.27 -1.36
C ASP A 152 6.69 33.10 -1.69
N ALA A 153 7.72 33.07 -0.84
CA ALA A 153 9.02 33.67 -1.14
C ALA A 153 9.68 33.05 -2.38
N LEU A 154 9.66 31.73 -2.51
CA LEU A 154 10.16 31.03 -3.70
C LEU A 154 9.33 31.36 -4.96
N ALA A 155 8.02 31.55 -4.81
CA ALA A 155 7.16 31.98 -5.91
C ALA A 155 7.50 33.41 -6.37
N ALA A 156 7.84 34.30 -5.45
CA ALA A 156 8.28 35.67 -5.78
C ALA A 156 9.58 35.68 -6.60
N PHE A 157 10.52 34.75 -6.34
CA PHE A 157 11.73 34.59 -7.17
C PHE A 157 11.45 34.01 -8.56
N ARG A 158 10.29 33.39 -8.78
CA ARG A 158 9.91 32.76 -10.06
C ARG A 158 9.15 33.71 -10.99
N ALA A 159 8.68 34.86 -10.50
CA ALA A 159 8.04 35.87 -11.34
C ALA A 159 9.10 36.66 -12.15
N PRO A 160 8.99 36.75 -13.49
CA PRO A 160 9.87 37.64 -14.25
C PRO A 160 9.57 39.10 -13.88
N PRO A 161 10.57 40.00 -13.85
CA PRO A 161 10.31 41.42 -13.64
C PRO A 161 9.40 41.92 -14.78
N GLU A 162 8.22 42.44 -14.44
CA GLU A 162 7.35 43.13 -15.39
C GLU A 162 8.15 44.29 -16.01
N ALA A 163 8.26 44.28 -17.34
CA ALA A 163 8.84 45.32 -18.18
C ALA A 163 7.75 45.89 -19.10
#